data_AF-A0A1J5C3R0-F1
#
_entry.id   AF-A0A1J5C3R0-F1
#
_cell.length_a   1.000
_cell.length_b   1.000
_cell.length_c   1.000
_cell.angle_alpha   90.00
_cell.angle_beta   90.00
_cell.angle_gamma   90.00
#
_symmetry.space_group_name_H-M   'P 1'
#
loop_
_entity.id
_entity.type
_entity.pdbx_description
1 polymer ?
#
loop_
_entity_poly.entity_id
_entity_poly.type
_entity_poly.pdbx_seq_one_letter_code
_entity_poly.pdbx_strand_id
1 'polypeptide(L)'
;MPEAVFNEVAVADKPHAARLRSYLQGKVHAVDLAHFVFLDAFADAGETAAMLLYKEMAADYLLIDDKRGRKVAKINQIQTIGSPGVLLQAKRVGLIPAVAPLLRLIAASPVFIGVDLLQTVLDLAGE
;
A
#
# COMPACT_ATOMS: atom_id res chain seq x y z
N MET A 1 17.20 -19.52 -7.43
CA MET A 1 17.74 -18.45 -6.56
C MET A 1 17.50 -17.10 -7.24
N PRO A 2 17.05 -16.06 -6.52
CA PRO A 2 16.82 -14.74 -7.10
C PRO A 2 18.10 -14.11 -7.64
N GLU A 3 17.98 -13.34 -8.72
CA GLU A 3 19.10 -12.62 -9.34
C GLU A 3 19.80 -11.66 -8.37
N ALA A 4 19.04 -10.97 -7.51
CA ALA A 4 19.62 -10.10 -6.48
C ALA A 4 20.58 -10.85 -5.54
N VAL A 5 20.21 -12.08 -5.14
CA VAL A 5 21.05 -12.92 -4.28
C VAL A 5 22.26 -13.45 -5.05
N PHE A 6 22.09 -13.84 -6.32
CA PHE A 6 23.22 -14.22 -7.19
C PHE A 6 24.26 -13.10 -7.26
N ASN A 7 23.80 -11.88 -7.53
CA ASN A 7 24.66 -10.71 -7.69
C ASN A 7 25.40 -10.37 -6.39
N GLU A 8 24.78 -10.60 -5.24
CA GLU A 8 25.43 -10.39 -3.94
C GLU A 8 26.53 -11.43 -3.67
N VAL A 9 26.32 -12.71 -4.00
CA VAL A 9 27.24 -13.80 -3.64
C VAL A 9 28.31 -14.09 -4.70
N ALA A 10 28.10 -13.64 -5.94
CA ALA A 10 29.01 -13.85 -7.07
C ALA A 10 29.98 -12.67 -7.32
N VAL A 11 30.02 -11.68 -6.43
CA VAL A 11 30.98 -10.55 -6.48
C VAL A 11 32.41 -11.08 -6.30
N ALA A 12 33.34 -10.60 -7.13
CA ALA A 12 34.70 -11.12 -7.27
C ALA A 12 35.54 -11.10 -5.96
N ASP A 13 35.16 -10.28 -4.97
CA ASP A 13 35.94 -10.08 -3.74
C ASP A 13 35.51 -10.95 -2.54
N LYS A 14 34.53 -11.85 -2.71
CA LYS A 14 34.08 -12.75 -1.64
C LYS A 14 34.79 -14.12 -1.70
N PRO A 15 35.18 -14.70 -0.54
CA PRO A 15 35.67 -16.08 -0.49
C PRO A 15 34.69 -17.02 -1.19
N HIS A 16 35.20 -17.89 -2.07
CA HIS A 16 34.42 -18.88 -2.83
C HIS A 16 33.43 -18.33 -3.88
N ALA A 17 33.44 -17.03 -4.19
CA ALA A 17 32.55 -16.42 -5.18
C ALA A 17 32.61 -17.12 -6.55
N ALA A 18 33.81 -17.49 -7.03
CA ALA A 18 33.98 -18.21 -8.29
C ALA A 18 33.29 -19.60 -8.28
N ARG A 19 33.38 -20.32 -7.16
CA ARG A 19 32.75 -21.65 -7.01
C ARG A 19 31.23 -21.52 -6.94
N LEU A 20 30.73 -20.52 -6.20
CA LEU A 20 29.29 -20.21 -6.14
C LEU A 20 28.75 -19.81 -7.51
N ARG A 21 29.45 -18.94 -8.24
CA ARG A 21 29.09 -18.50 -9.59
C ARG A 21 28.93 -19.69 -10.54
N SER A 22 29.90 -20.61 -10.53
CA SER A 22 29.83 -21.83 -11.36
C SER A 22 28.68 -22.75 -10.94
N TYR A 23 28.49 -22.96 -9.63
CA TYR A 23 27.42 -23.84 -9.13
C TYR A 23 26.01 -23.31 -9.40
N LEU A 24 25.84 -21.99 -9.39
CA LEU A 24 24.56 -21.29 -9.54
C LEU A 24 24.20 -21.00 -11.01
N GLN A 25 25.11 -21.26 -11.94
CA GLN A 25 24.85 -21.14 -13.37
C GLN A 25 23.63 -22.00 -13.77
N GLY A 26 22.67 -21.38 -14.46
CA GLY A 26 21.40 -22.03 -14.83
C GLY A 26 20.39 -22.23 -13.70
N LYS A 27 20.68 -21.77 -12.47
CA LYS A 27 19.78 -21.86 -11.28
C LYS A 27 19.28 -20.49 -10.80
N VAL A 28 19.53 -19.45 -11.59
CA VAL A 28 19.10 -18.08 -11.32
C VAL A 28 17.74 -17.85 -11.97
N HIS A 29 16.80 -17.32 -11.20
CA HIS A 29 15.46 -16.99 -11.69
C HIS A 29 15.15 -15.54 -11.33
N ALA A 30 14.62 -14.79 -12.28
CA ALA A 30 14.02 -13.49 -12.01
C ALA A 30 12.73 -13.73 -11.18
N VAL A 31 12.52 -12.89 -10.17
CA VAL A 31 11.29 -12.88 -9.38
C VAL A 31 10.67 -11.51 -9.54
N ASP A 32 9.50 -11.46 -10.16
CA ASP A 32 8.73 -10.24 -10.25
C ASP A 32 7.96 -10.03 -8.94
N LEU A 33 8.49 -9.17 -8.08
CA LEU A 33 7.88 -8.83 -6.80
C LEU A 33 6.70 -7.85 -6.94
N ALA A 34 6.48 -7.26 -8.13
CA ALA A 34 5.45 -6.25 -8.32
C ALA A 34 4.04 -6.81 -8.04
N HIS A 35 3.81 -8.07 -8.41
CA HIS A 35 2.50 -8.74 -8.26
C HIS A 35 2.28 -9.42 -6.90
N PHE A 36 3.31 -9.55 -6.06
CA PHE A 36 3.15 -10.21 -4.75
C PHE A 36 2.60 -9.24 -3.71
N VAL A 37 1.68 -9.72 -2.89
CA VAL A 37 1.21 -9.01 -1.70
C VAL A 37 1.72 -9.74 -0.45
N PHE A 38 2.47 -9.04 0.39
CA PHE A 38 2.91 -9.48 1.70
C PHE A 38 1.82 -9.16 2.72
N LEU A 39 1.28 -10.18 3.36
CA LEU A 39 0.20 -10.06 4.32
C LEU A 39 0.71 -10.29 5.75
N ASP A 40 0.04 -9.71 6.73
CA ASP A 40 0.21 -10.11 8.13
C ASP A 40 -0.65 -11.36 8.44
N ALA A 41 -0.48 -11.95 9.62
CA ALA A 41 -1.22 -13.14 10.03
C ALA A 41 -2.74 -12.92 10.22
N PHE A 42 -3.20 -11.67 10.15
CA PHE A 42 -4.58 -11.27 10.42
C PHE A 42 -5.29 -10.74 9.18
N ALA A 43 -4.63 -10.69 8.03
CA ALA A 43 -5.23 -10.17 6.80
C ALA A 43 -6.37 -11.08 6.37
N ASP A 44 -7.53 -10.47 6.11
CA ASP A 44 -8.67 -11.22 5.61
C ASP A 44 -8.63 -11.35 4.08
N ALA A 45 -9.54 -12.16 3.55
CA ALA A 45 -9.64 -12.39 2.11
C ALA A 45 -10.02 -11.11 1.33
N GLY A 46 -10.78 -10.20 1.94
CA GLY A 46 -11.20 -8.95 1.32
C GLY A 46 -10.04 -7.96 1.18
N GLU A 47 -9.26 -7.76 2.24
CA GLU A 47 -8.05 -6.93 2.23
C GLU A 47 -7.04 -7.47 1.20
N THR A 48 -6.85 -8.79 1.18
CA THR A 48 -5.96 -9.46 0.23
C THR A 48 -6.40 -9.22 -1.21
N ALA A 49 -7.69 -9.45 -1.51
CA ALA A 49 -8.24 -9.25 -2.84
C ALA A 49 -8.12 -7.78 -3.27
N ALA A 50 -8.36 -6.83 -2.37
CA ALA A 50 -8.28 -5.41 -2.67
C ALA A 50 -6.84 -4.96 -3.02
N MET A 51 -5.83 -5.48 -2.30
CA MET A 51 -4.42 -5.18 -2.60
C MET A 51 -3.93 -5.82 -3.90
N LEU A 52 -4.36 -7.06 -4.19
CA LEU A 52 -4.06 -7.71 -5.45
C LEU A 52 -4.71 -6.95 -6.62
N LEU A 53 -5.97 -6.57 -6.49
CA LEU A 53 -6.69 -5.81 -7.51
C LEU A 53 -6.05 -4.44 -7.76
N TYR A 54 -5.58 -3.74 -6.72
CA TYR A 54 -4.83 -2.49 -6.86
C TYR A 54 -3.60 -2.68 -7.77
N LYS A 55 -2.82 -3.75 -7.55
CA LYS A 55 -1.60 -4.05 -8.32
C LYS A 55 -1.93 -4.46 -9.75
N GLU A 56 -2.94 -5.32 -9.92
CA GLU A 56 -3.39 -5.80 -11.23
C GLU A 56 -3.91 -4.66 -12.11
N MET A 57 -4.72 -3.76 -11.54
CA MET A 57 -5.30 -2.63 -12.26
C MET A 57 -4.36 -1.43 -12.40
N ALA A 58 -3.17 -1.48 -11.79
CA ALA A 58 -2.27 -0.34 -11.64
C ALA A 58 -3.02 0.91 -11.12
N ALA A 59 -3.86 0.71 -10.10
CA ALA A 59 -4.72 1.76 -9.57
C ALA A 59 -3.90 2.87 -8.88
N ASP A 60 -4.43 4.09 -8.90
CA ASP A 60 -3.76 5.24 -8.26
C ASP A 60 -3.81 5.15 -6.73
N TYR A 61 -4.92 4.68 -6.16
CA TYR A 61 -5.16 4.61 -4.72
C TYR A 61 -5.98 3.38 -4.33
N LEU A 62 -5.63 2.78 -3.19
CA LEU A 62 -6.46 1.81 -2.47
C LEU A 62 -7.23 2.50 -1.35
N LEU A 63 -8.56 2.34 -1.31
CA LEU A 63 -9.39 2.80 -0.20
C LEU A 63 -9.21 1.91 1.03
N ILE A 64 -8.78 2.48 2.15
CA ILE A 64 -8.56 1.75 3.40
C ILE A 64 -8.69 2.69 4.61
N ASP A 65 -9.56 2.35 5.55
CA ASP A 65 -9.87 3.21 6.70
C ASP A 65 -9.27 2.74 8.02
N ASP A 66 -8.76 1.50 8.08
CA ASP A 66 -8.18 0.96 9.29
C ASP A 66 -6.64 1.15 9.35
N LYS A 67 -6.11 1.27 10.57
CA LYS A 67 -4.68 1.51 10.79
C LYS A 67 -3.79 0.31 10.45
N ARG A 68 -4.31 -0.92 10.56
CA ARG A 68 -3.54 -2.15 10.33
C ARG A 68 -3.36 -2.37 8.83
N GLY A 69 -4.45 -2.33 8.08
CA GLY A 69 -4.48 -2.39 6.63
C GLY A 69 -3.58 -1.33 6.00
N ARG A 70 -3.57 -0.09 6.52
CA ARG A 70 -2.61 0.95 6.07
C ARG A 70 -1.15 0.56 6.24
N LYS A 71 -0.79 -0.14 7.33
CA LYS A 71 0.58 -0.62 7.54
C LYS A 71 0.93 -1.72 6.53
N VAL A 72 0.01 -2.65 6.30
CA VAL A 72 0.19 -3.73 5.32
C VAL A 72 0.30 -3.16 3.90
N ALA A 73 -0.55 -2.21 3.52
CA ALA A 73 -0.48 -1.51 2.24
C ALA A 73 0.87 -0.79 2.06
N LYS A 74 1.38 -0.13 3.11
CA LYS A 74 2.70 0.54 3.09
C LYS A 74 3.85 -0.46 2.84
N ILE A 75 3.82 -1.64 3.47
CA ILE A 75 4.81 -2.71 3.22
C ILE A 75 4.78 -3.14 1.74
N ASN A 76 3.58 -3.17 1.17
CA ASN A 76 3.34 -3.52 -0.23
C ASN A 76 3.56 -2.38 -1.23
N GLN A 77 4.03 -1.21 -0.77
CA GLN A 77 4.22 0.00 -1.59
C GLN A 77 2.92 0.47 -2.28
N ILE A 78 1.77 0.20 -1.67
CA ILE A 78 0.46 0.59 -2.16
C ILE A 78 0.13 2.00 -1.62
N GLN A 79 -0.26 2.91 -2.52
CA GLN A 79 -0.79 4.20 -2.12
C GLN A 79 -2.19 4.03 -1.56
N THR A 80 -2.45 4.68 -0.43
CA THR A 80 -3.73 4.53 0.28
C THR A 80 -4.45 5.86 0.41
N ILE A 81 -5.77 5.81 0.30
CA ILE A 81 -6.68 6.91 0.62
C ILE A 81 -7.70 6.41 1.64
N GLY A 82 -8.12 7.28 2.55
CA GLY A 82 -9.24 6.99 3.45
C GLY A 82 -10.49 7.74 3.02
N SER A 83 -11.64 7.36 3.56
CA SER A 83 -12.91 8.03 3.28
C SER A 83 -12.86 9.56 3.44
N PRO A 84 -12.23 10.14 4.49
CA PRO A 84 -12.09 11.60 4.59
C PRO A 84 -11.23 12.21 3.47
N GLY A 85 -10.18 11.50 3.03
CA GLY A 85 -9.36 11.92 1.90
C GLY A 85 -10.13 11.90 0.57
N VAL A 86 -11.02 10.92 0.39
CA VAL A 86 -11.93 10.88 -0.76
C VAL A 86 -12.86 12.09 -0.78
N LEU A 87 -13.41 12.49 0.38
CA LEU A 87 -14.25 13.68 0.49
C LEU A 87 -13.48 14.96 0.13
N LEU A 88 -12.27 15.13 0.64
CA LEU A 88 -11.40 16.26 0.27
C LEU A 88 -11.15 16.30 -1.23
N GLN A 89 -10.84 15.15 -1.83
CA GLN A 89 -10.61 15.05 -3.26
C GLN A 89 -11.87 15.43 -4.06
N ALA A 90 -13.03 14.92 -3.66
CA ALA A 90 -14.30 15.22 -4.29
C ALA A 90 -14.62 16.72 -4.23
N LYS A 91 -14.37 17.39 -3.10
CA LYS A 91 -14.53 18.85 -3.00
C LYS A 91 -13.55 19.58 -3.91
N ARG A 92 -12.29 19.19 -3.91
CA ARG A 92 -11.23 19.80 -4.74
C ARG A 92 -11.56 19.78 -6.23
N VAL A 93 -12.21 18.73 -6.70
CA VAL A 93 -12.64 18.60 -8.11
C VAL A 93 -14.07 19.10 -8.37
N GLY A 94 -14.74 19.69 -7.36
CA GLY A 94 -16.07 20.29 -7.50
C GLY A 94 -17.24 19.30 -7.55
N LEU A 95 -17.04 18.03 -7.17
CA LEU A 95 -18.10 17.02 -7.14
C LEU A 95 -19.06 17.18 -5.96
N ILE A 96 -18.56 17.75 -4.86
CA ILE A 96 -19.36 18.07 -3.67
C ILE A 96 -19.12 19.52 -3.26
N PRO A 97 -20.15 20.23 -2.76
CA PRO A 97 -20.00 21.63 -2.34
C PRO A 97 -19.33 21.80 -0.98
N ALA A 98 -19.43 20.79 -0.10
CA ALA A 98 -18.90 20.85 1.26
C ALA A 98 -18.53 19.45 1.80
N VAL A 99 -17.50 19.38 2.65
CA VAL A 99 -17.00 18.16 3.29
C VAL A 99 -17.68 17.92 4.64
N ALA A 100 -17.89 18.97 5.44
CA ALA A 100 -18.43 18.88 6.80
C ALA A 100 -19.72 18.05 6.94
N PRO A 101 -20.77 18.20 6.10
CA PRO A 101 -21.99 17.41 6.27
C PRO A 101 -21.74 15.91 6.06
N LEU A 102 -20.92 15.54 5.07
CA LEU A 102 -20.60 14.15 4.77
C LEU A 102 -19.64 13.56 5.81
N LEU A 103 -18.69 14.36 6.29
CA LEU A 103 -17.75 13.95 7.33
C LEU A 103 -18.49 13.62 8.64
N ARG A 104 -19.54 14.37 8.99
CA ARG A 104 -20.40 14.06 10.15
C ARG A 104 -21.13 12.73 10.01
N LEU A 105 -21.56 12.35 8.80
CA LEU A 105 -22.19 11.05 8.57
C LEU A 105 -21.21 9.90 8.83
N ILE A 106 -19.95 10.06 8.42
CA ILE A 106 -18.91 9.06 8.71
C ILE A 106 -18.62 9.02 10.21
N ALA A 107 -18.50 10.17 10.86
CA ALA A 107 -18.25 10.25 12.31
C ALA A 107 -19.39 9.68 13.16
N ALA A 108 -20.62 9.65 12.63
CA ALA A 108 -21.77 9.02 13.27
C ALA A 108 -21.86 7.49 13.03
N SER A 109 -20.98 6.94 12.18
CA SER A 109 -20.90 5.50 11.92
C SER A 109 -20.02 4.79 12.96
N PRO A 110 -19.99 3.44 12.98
CA PRO A 110 -19.04 2.68 13.80
C PRO A 110 -17.56 2.91 13.45
N VAL A 111 -17.25 3.63 12.38
CA VAL A 111 -15.87 3.92 11.98
C VAL A 111 -15.26 4.94 12.94
N PHE A 112 -14.14 4.55 13.55
CA PHE A 112 -13.39 5.45 14.43
C PHE A 112 -12.56 6.44 13.61
N ILE A 113 -12.86 7.73 13.76
CA ILE A 113 -12.04 8.83 13.21
C ILE A 113 -11.56 9.68 14.38
N GLY A 114 -10.25 9.89 14.47
CA GLY A 114 -9.66 10.76 15.48
C GLY A 114 -10.11 12.21 15.29
N VAL A 115 -10.35 12.91 16.41
CA VAL A 115 -10.79 14.31 16.41
C VAL A 115 -9.81 15.21 15.65
N ASP A 116 -8.51 15.00 15.83
CA ASP A 116 -7.46 15.75 15.12
C ASP A 116 -7.54 15.58 13.60
N LEU A 117 -7.89 14.37 13.14
CA LEU A 117 -8.06 14.10 11.71
C LEU A 117 -9.31 14.79 11.16
N LEU A 118 -10.41 14.82 11.93
CA LEU A 118 -11.60 15.56 11.54
C LEU A 118 -11.28 17.05 11.36
N GLN A 119 -10.59 17.65 12.34
CA GLN A 119 -10.22 19.06 12.25
C GLN A 119 -9.29 19.32 11.07
N THR A 120 -8.26 18.48 10.89
CA THR A 120 -7.34 18.60 9.75
C THR A 120 -8.09 18.54 8.41
N VAL A 121 -9.10 17.68 8.29
CA VAL A 121 -9.91 17.57 7.07
C VAL A 121 -10.76 18.81 6.83
N LEU A 122 -11.33 19.40 7.88
CA LEU A 122 -12.09 20.65 7.77
C LEU A 122 -11.17 21.83 7.38
N ASP A 123 -10.01 21.95 8.04
CA ASP A 123 -9.02 22.98 7.74
C ASP A 123 -8.53 22.91 6.29
N LEU A 124 -8.22 21.70 5.80
CA LEU A 124 -7.83 21.46 4.41
C LEU A 124 -8.97 21.71 3.41
N ALA A 125 -10.22 21.55 3.84
CA ALA A 125 -11.39 21.89 3.05
C ALA A 125 -11.69 23.41 3.06
N GLY A 126 -11.10 24.18 3.97
CA GLY A 126 -11.47 25.57 4.23
C GLY A 126 -12.87 25.70 4.85
N GLU A 127 -13.26 24.77 5.72
CA GLU A 127 -14.55 24.69 6.43
C GLU A 127 -14.38 24.72 7.95
#